data_AF-A0A0M6ZBM5-F1
#
_entry.id   AF-A0A0M6ZBM5-F1
#
_cell.length_a   1.000
_cell.length_b   1.000
_cell.length_c   1.000
_cell.angle_alpha   90.00
_cell.angle_beta   90.00
_cell.angle_gamma   90.00
#
_symmetry.space_group_name_H-M   'P 1'
#
loop_
_entity.id
_entity.type
_entity.pdbx_description
1 polymer ?
#
loop_
_entity_poly.entity_id
_entity_poly.type
_entity_poly.pdbx_seq_one_letter_code
_entity_poly.pdbx_strand_id
1 'polypeptide(L)'
;MCEANLSVVPDQVLERLIEAVEVVAVTGKGDGPRSILSAWPDYRRKIARRQKTFPPHQISRAEEALTWFSLIEDPDSRRALQFEVMCKAGGGKFSRICEKYGWKRSTVTSRNRVILQNLACRLKTAV
;
A
#
# COMPACT_ATOMS: atom_id res chain seq x y z
N MET A 1 19.83 -3.32 14.46
CA MET A 1 18.81 -2.59 15.24
C MET A 1 18.82 -1.17 14.69
N CYS A 2 17.73 -0.69 14.07
CA CYS A 2 17.71 0.66 13.46
C CYS A 2 17.49 1.70 14.59
N GLU A 3 18.49 2.55 14.85
CA GLU A 3 18.45 3.59 15.88
C GLU A 3 17.44 4.71 15.56
N ALA A 4 16.88 5.28 16.63
CA ALA A 4 15.85 6.29 16.60
C ALA A 4 16.42 7.66 16.20
N ASN A 5 16.40 7.97 14.90
CA ASN A 5 16.46 9.34 14.40
C ASN A 5 15.34 9.54 13.35
N LEU A 6 14.53 10.59 13.58
CA LEU A 6 13.37 11.01 12.78
C LEU A 6 13.80 11.14 11.30
N SER A 7 13.13 10.50 10.33
CA SER A 7 12.14 11.27 9.54
C SER A 7 11.10 10.43 8.76
N VAL A 8 11.22 9.10 8.68
CA VAL A 8 10.20 8.24 8.06
C VAL A 8 9.77 7.15 9.04
N VAL A 9 8.57 7.34 9.60
CA VAL A 9 7.96 6.41 10.57
C VAL A 9 7.16 5.36 9.79
N PRO A 10 7.06 4.09 10.25
CA PRO A 10 6.28 3.05 9.57
C PRO A 10 4.85 3.49 9.21
N ASP A 11 4.24 4.30 10.06
CA ASP A 11 2.90 4.86 9.83
C ASP A 11 2.87 5.82 8.64
N GLN A 12 3.92 6.63 8.44
CA GLN A 12 4.03 7.51 7.26
C GLN A 12 4.23 6.72 5.97
N VAL A 13 4.97 5.60 6.02
CA VAL A 13 5.10 4.70 4.86
C VAL A 13 3.71 4.14 4.51
N LEU A 14 2.95 3.69 5.52
CA LEU A 14 1.61 3.19 5.33
C LEU A 14 0.67 4.26 4.76
N GLU A 15 0.69 5.48 5.29
CA GLU A 15 -0.10 6.62 4.79
C GLU A 15 0.22 6.94 3.33
N ARG A 16 1.51 6.99 2.95
CA ARG A 16 1.91 7.25 1.57
C ARG A 16 1.50 6.13 0.62
N LEU A 17 1.52 4.88 1.06
CA LEU A 17 1.00 3.75 0.28
C LEU A 17 -0.52 3.84 0.11
N ILE A 18 -1.27 4.25 1.15
CA ILE A 18 -2.72 4.45 1.08
C ILE A 18 -3.06 5.58 0.11
N GLU A 19 -2.41 6.74 0.25
CA GLU A 19 -2.57 7.88 -0.66
C GLU A 19 -2.27 7.46 -2.11
N ALA A 20 -1.20 6.69 -2.32
CA ALA A 20 -0.84 6.21 -3.66
C ALA A 20 -1.93 5.35 -4.30
N VAL A 21 -2.55 4.46 -3.53
CA VAL A 21 -3.68 3.64 -4.00
C VAL A 21 -4.90 4.52 -4.30
N GLU A 22 -5.20 5.51 -3.48
CA GLU A 22 -6.30 6.45 -3.74
C GLU A 22 -6.07 7.26 -5.03
N VAL A 23 -4.85 7.78 -5.23
CA VAL A 23 -4.48 8.57 -6.41
C VAL A 23 -4.63 7.73 -7.68
N VAL A 24 -4.02 6.53 -7.71
CA VAL A 24 -4.06 5.66 -8.89
C VAL A 24 -5.47 5.15 -9.19
N ALA A 25 -6.26 4.89 -8.15
CA ALA A 25 -7.66 4.49 -8.33
C ALA A 25 -8.50 5.58 -9.02
N VAL A 26 -8.19 6.86 -8.79
CA VAL A 26 -8.91 8.00 -9.35
C VAL A 26 -8.38 8.40 -10.73
N THR A 27 -7.06 8.41 -10.93
CA THR A 27 -6.48 8.88 -12.19
C THR A 27 -6.69 7.90 -13.33
N GLY A 28 -6.79 6.59 -13.05
CA GLY A 28 -6.91 5.54 -14.08
C GLY A 28 -5.77 5.51 -15.10
N LYS A 29 -4.81 6.42 -14.96
CA LYS A 29 -3.65 6.68 -15.82
C LYS A 29 -2.44 6.33 -15.00
N GLY A 30 -1.99 5.11 -15.20
CA GLY A 30 -0.71 4.62 -14.76
C GLY A 30 -0.42 3.39 -15.60
N ASP A 31 0.59 3.49 -16.46
CA ASP A 31 1.27 2.30 -16.99
C ASP A 31 2.22 1.70 -15.94
N GLY A 32 2.25 2.24 -14.72
CA GLY A 32 2.69 1.56 -13.50
C GLY A 32 1.79 0.38 -13.15
N PRO A 33 2.20 -0.50 -12.22
CA PRO A 33 1.87 -1.93 -12.18
C PRO A 33 0.36 -2.23 -12.19
N ARG A 34 -0.23 -2.19 -13.39
CA ARG A 34 -1.62 -2.58 -13.68
C ARG A 34 -1.89 -4.01 -13.22
N SER A 35 -0.84 -4.84 -13.15
CA SER A 35 -0.89 -6.21 -12.63
C SER A 35 -1.35 -6.28 -11.17
N ILE A 36 -0.93 -5.34 -10.31
CA ILE A 36 -1.32 -5.32 -8.88
C ILE A 36 -2.82 -5.01 -8.73
N LEU A 37 -3.34 -4.09 -9.53
CA LEU A 37 -4.78 -3.75 -9.53
C LEU A 37 -5.64 -4.83 -10.21
N SER A 38 -5.08 -5.53 -11.21
CA SER A 38 -5.77 -6.62 -11.93
C SER A 38 -5.93 -7.90 -11.11
N ALA A 39 -5.10 -8.11 -10.08
CA ALA A 39 -5.21 -9.24 -9.16
C ALA A 39 -6.31 -9.05 -8.09
N TRP A 40 -7.01 -7.92 -8.10
CA TRP A 40 -7.97 -7.57 -7.06
C TRP A 40 -9.38 -8.10 -7.38
N PRO A 41 -9.98 -8.93 -6.49
CA PRO A 41 -11.37 -9.33 -6.62
C PRO A 41 -12.26 -8.13 -6.25
N ASP A 42 -13.09 -7.68 -7.18
CA ASP A 42 -14.08 -6.60 -7.01
C ASP A 42 -13.59 -5.14 -7.06
N TYR A 43 -12.54 -4.84 -7.85
CA TYR A 43 -12.03 -3.46 -8.01
C TYR A 43 -13.06 -2.54 -8.66
N ARG A 44 -14.06 -3.13 -9.34
CA ARG A 44 -15.03 -2.42 -10.16
C ARG A 44 -15.97 -1.49 -9.39
N ARG A 45 -16.11 -1.57 -8.07
CA ARG A 45 -17.15 -0.78 -7.37
C ARG A 45 -16.78 -0.57 -5.90
N LYS A 46 -16.12 0.54 -5.52
CA LYS A 46 -16.32 1.28 -4.24
C LYS A 46 -15.18 2.20 -3.77
N ILE A 47 -13.99 2.23 -4.38
CA ILE A 47 -13.02 3.28 -4.06
C ILE A 47 -13.66 4.58 -4.54
N ALA A 48 -14.18 5.35 -3.58
CA ALA A 48 -15.19 6.35 -3.83
C ALA A 48 -14.73 7.29 -4.93
N ARG A 49 -15.64 7.54 -5.89
CA ARG A 49 -15.60 8.64 -6.86
C ARG A 49 -15.56 9.99 -6.14
N ARG A 50 -14.59 10.24 -5.27
CA ARG A 50 -14.23 11.59 -4.88
C ARG A 50 -13.62 12.17 -6.15
N GLN A 51 -14.34 13.08 -6.78
CA GLN A 51 -13.82 13.95 -7.85
C GLN A 51 -12.62 14.72 -7.28
N LYS A 52 -11.47 14.06 -7.18
CA LYS A 52 -10.19 14.65 -6.81
C LYS A 52 -9.35 14.63 -8.06
N THR A 53 -9.21 15.78 -8.69
CA THR A 53 -8.11 16.00 -9.62
C THR A 53 -6.84 16.11 -8.79
N PHE A 54 -5.92 15.17 -8.97
CA PHE A 54 -4.62 15.20 -8.33
C PHE A 54 -3.64 15.96 -9.24
N PRO A 55 -2.89 16.97 -8.74
CA PRO A 55 -1.82 17.61 -9.48
C PRO A 55 -0.70 16.62 -9.85
N PRO A 56 0.07 16.87 -10.93
CA PRO A 56 1.11 15.95 -11.42
C PRO A 56 2.13 15.50 -10.38
N HIS A 57 2.52 16.38 -9.44
CA HIS A 57 3.46 16.03 -8.38
C HIS A 57 2.90 14.99 -7.39
N GLN A 58 1.58 14.99 -7.14
CA GLN A 58 0.95 13.97 -6.30
C GLN A 58 0.88 12.62 -7.02
N ILE A 59 0.66 12.64 -8.34
CA ILE A 59 0.72 11.43 -9.18
C ILE A 59 2.12 10.84 -9.18
N SER A 60 3.16 11.65 -9.43
CA SER A 60 4.54 11.19 -9.41
C SER A 60 4.96 10.62 -8.05
N ARG A 61 4.56 11.27 -6.95
CA ARG A 61 4.78 10.74 -5.59
C ARG A 61 4.03 9.43 -5.31
N ALA A 62 2.83 9.28 -5.85
CA ALA A 62 2.06 8.05 -5.74
C ALA A 62 2.73 6.90 -6.50
N GLU A 63 3.18 7.16 -7.73
CA GLU A 63 3.92 6.20 -8.55
C GLU A 63 5.20 5.75 -7.85
N GLU A 64 5.98 6.69 -7.30
CA GLU A 64 7.16 6.41 -6.49
C GLU A 64 6.83 5.49 -5.31
N ALA A 65 5.80 5.81 -4.52
CA ALA A 65 5.41 5.02 -3.37
C ALA A 65 4.98 3.59 -3.75
N LEU A 66 4.31 3.41 -4.90
CA LEU A 66 3.96 2.07 -5.39
C LEU A 66 5.18 1.22 -5.74
N THR A 67 6.30 1.83 -6.16
CA THR A 67 7.53 1.09 -6.42
C THR A 67 8.07 0.41 -5.17
N TRP A 68 7.76 0.91 -3.97
CA TRP A 68 8.26 0.36 -2.71
C TRP A 68 7.77 -1.07 -2.44
N PHE A 69 6.64 -1.50 -3.02
CA PHE A 69 6.21 -2.89 -2.94
C PHE A 69 7.23 -3.87 -3.54
N SER A 70 8.03 -3.43 -4.52
CA SER A 70 9.11 -4.25 -5.09
C SER A 70 10.23 -4.55 -4.09
N LEU A 71 10.39 -3.72 -3.06
CA LEU A 71 11.38 -3.91 -1.99
C LEU A 71 10.97 -4.98 -0.97
N ILE A 72 9.75 -5.53 -1.06
CA ILE A 72 9.28 -6.63 -0.22
C ILE A 72 9.54 -7.94 -0.97
N GLU A 73 10.55 -8.69 -0.56
CA GLU A 73 10.98 -9.91 -1.25
C GLU A 73 9.94 -11.03 -1.20
N ASP A 74 9.35 -11.27 -0.03
CA ASP A 74 8.36 -12.32 0.17
C ASP A 74 7.02 -11.98 -0.54
N PRO A 75 6.59 -12.77 -1.53
CA PRO A 75 5.38 -12.46 -2.31
C PRO A 75 4.09 -12.46 -1.47
N ASP A 76 4.00 -13.34 -0.47
CA ASP A 76 2.81 -13.42 0.39
C ASP A 76 2.73 -12.24 1.36
N SER A 77 3.86 -11.83 1.93
CA SER A 77 3.98 -10.60 2.73
C SER A 77 3.64 -9.35 1.91
N ARG A 78 4.15 -9.27 0.67
CA ARG A 78 3.82 -8.17 -0.26
C ARG A 78 2.31 -8.11 -0.51
N ARG A 79 1.71 -9.26 -0.84
CA ARG A 79 0.27 -9.39 -1.08
C ARG A 79 -0.56 -9.01 0.14
N ALA A 80 -0.17 -9.48 1.33
CA ALA A 80 -0.86 -9.17 2.58
C ALA A 80 -0.84 -7.67 2.92
N LEU A 81 0.31 -7.00 2.71
CA LEU A 81 0.40 -5.55 2.89
C LEU A 81 -0.42 -4.80 1.84
N GLN A 82 -0.36 -5.20 0.58
CA GLN A 82 -1.18 -4.64 -0.49
C GLN A 82 -2.68 -4.70 -0.13
N PHE A 83 -3.16 -5.83 0.40
CA PHE A 83 -4.54 -5.99 0.85
C PHE A 83 -4.91 -5.05 2.00
N GLU A 84 -4.02 -4.86 2.96
CA GLU A 84 -4.24 -3.91 4.06
C GLU A 84 -4.35 -2.47 3.54
N VAL A 85 -3.39 -2.04 2.71
CA VAL A 85 -3.36 -0.69 2.11
C VAL A 85 -4.63 -0.43 1.32
N MET A 86 -5.02 -1.36 0.43
CA MET A 86 -6.23 -1.20 -0.38
C MET A 86 -7.51 -1.16 0.45
N CYS A 87 -7.60 -1.97 1.51
CA CYS A 87 -8.75 -1.91 2.42
C CYS A 87 -8.83 -0.57 3.16
N LYS A 88 -7.68 -0.01 3.58
CA LYS A 88 -7.61 1.31 4.21
C LYS A 88 -7.95 2.45 3.23
N ALA A 89 -7.62 2.30 1.95
CA ALA A 89 -8.01 3.20 0.86
C ALA A 89 -9.50 3.08 0.44
N GLY A 90 -10.33 2.32 1.18
CA GLY A 90 -11.75 2.18 0.90
C GLY A 90 -12.14 1.02 -0.03
N GLY A 91 -11.19 0.13 -0.35
CA GLY A 91 -11.44 -1.07 -1.17
C GLY A 91 -12.29 -2.16 -0.49
N GLY A 92 -12.58 -2.03 0.82
CA GLY A 92 -13.42 -2.97 1.54
C GLY A 92 -12.98 -3.22 2.98
N LYS A 93 -13.53 -4.28 3.60
CA LYS A 93 -13.17 -4.67 4.97
C LYS A 93 -11.99 -5.64 4.97
N PHE A 94 -10.89 -5.26 5.61
CA PHE A 94 -9.70 -6.10 5.73
C PHE A 94 -9.97 -7.46 6.40
N SER A 95 -10.89 -7.52 7.37
CA SER A 95 -11.27 -8.79 8.03
C SER A 95 -11.80 -9.83 7.04
N ARG A 96 -12.64 -9.42 6.08
CA ARG A 96 -13.20 -10.31 5.05
C ARG A 96 -12.14 -10.85 4.11
N ILE A 97 -11.13 -10.04 3.80
CA ILE A 97 -9.99 -10.48 3.00
C ILE A 97 -9.17 -11.49 3.78
N CYS A 98 -8.84 -11.20 5.03
CA CYS A 98 -8.13 -12.17 5.88
C CYS A 98 -8.87 -13.50 5.98
N GLU A 99 -10.19 -13.49 6.20
CA GLU A 99 -11.02 -14.71 6.21
C GLU A 99 -10.94 -15.48 4.88
N LYS A 100 -11.04 -14.80 3.74
CA LYS A 100 -10.96 -15.41 2.40
C LYS A 100 -9.63 -16.13 2.15
N TYR A 101 -8.53 -15.62 2.68
CA TYR A 101 -7.20 -16.21 2.52
C TYR A 101 -6.79 -17.12 3.70
N GLY A 102 -7.70 -17.38 4.65
CA GLY A 102 -7.40 -18.20 5.83
C GLY A 102 -6.40 -17.55 6.80
N TRP A 103 -6.26 -16.22 6.75
CA TRP A 103 -5.34 -15.48 7.58
C TRP A 103 -5.97 -15.02 8.89
N LYS A 104 -5.23 -15.16 10.00
CA LYS A 104 -5.59 -14.51 11.26
C LYS A 104 -5.25 -13.01 11.17
N ARG A 105 -6.27 -12.15 11.20
CA ARG A 105 -6.12 -10.68 11.05
C ARG A 105 -5.04 -10.10 11.97
N SER A 106 -5.05 -10.45 13.25
CA SER A 106 -4.06 -9.93 14.20
C SER A 106 -2.63 -10.26 13.79
N THR A 107 -2.40 -11.50 13.34
CA THR A 107 -1.09 -11.98 12.89
C THR A 107 -0.64 -11.24 11.64
N VAL A 108 -1.52 -11.03 10.66
CA VAL A 108 -1.19 -10.28 9.45
C VAL A 108 -0.89 -8.83 9.77
N THR A 109 -1.70 -8.17 10.61
CA THR A 109 -1.42 -6.79 11.02
C THR A 109 -0.07 -6.66 11.73
N SER A 110 0.28 -7.59 12.63
CA SER A 110 1.60 -7.61 13.26
C SER A 110 2.74 -7.81 12.26
N ARG A 111 2.58 -8.73 11.29
CA ARG A 111 3.57 -8.95 10.22
C ARG A 111 3.74 -7.72 9.33
N ASN A 112 2.63 -7.10 8.90
CA ASN A 112 2.64 -5.90 8.10
C ASN A 112 3.33 -4.73 8.81
N ARG A 113 3.18 -4.61 10.13
CA ARG A 113 3.93 -3.61 10.91
C ARG A 113 5.44 -3.80 10.82
N VAL A 114 5.93 -5.05 10.89
CA VAL A 114 7.35 -5.36 10.72
C VAL A 114 7.82 -5.07 9.30
N ILE A 115 7.01 -5.39 8.29
CA ILE A 115 7.31 -5.07 6.89
C ILE A 115 7.43 -3.56 6.69
N LEU A 116 6.51 -2.77 7.26
CA LEU A 116 6.54 -1.31 7.20
C LEU A 116 7.77 -0.73 7.91
N GLN A 117 8.20 -1.33 9.03
CA GLN A 117 9.47 -0.97 9.69
C GLN A 117 10.69 -1.25 8.81
N ASN A 118 10.72 -2.41 8.16
CA ASN A 118 11.80 -2.78 7.26
C ASN A 118 11.83 -1.87 6.02
N LEU A 119 10.67 -1.56 5.44
CA LEU A 119 10.55 -0.59 4.35
C LEU A 119 11.03 0.78 4.78
N ALA A 120 10.58 1.29 5.93
CA ALA A 120 11.05 2.56 6.47
C ALA A 120 12.57 2.57 6.64
N CYS A 121 13.18 1.48 7.13
CA CYS A 121 14.63 1.39 7.27
C CYS A 121 15.36 1.31 5.91
N ARG A 122 14.82 0.60 4.91
CA ARG A 122 15.38 0.54 3.53
C ARG A 122 15.28 1.87 2.78
N LEU A 123 14.19 2.62 2.98
CA LEU A 123 13.99 3.93 2.36
C LEU A 123 14.95 4.98 2.94
N LYS A 124 15.45 4.80 4.17
CA LYS A 124 16.52 5.66 4.74
C LYS A 124 17.85 5.52 4.01
N THR A 125 18.14 4.36 3.44
CA THR A 125 19.42 4.08 2.77
C THR A 125 19.41 4.38 1.27
N ALA A 126 18.25 4.66 0.69
CA ALA A 126 18.06 4.91 -0.73
C ALA A 126 17.98 6.41 -1.10
N VAL A 127 18.08 7.30 -0.11
CA VAL A 127 18.15 8.76 -0.23
C VAL A 127 19.51 9.22 0.25
#